data_AF-A0A497FRH6-F1
#
_entry.id   AF-A0A497FRH6-F1
#
_cell.length_a   1.000
_cell.length_b   1.000
_cell.length_c   1.000
_cell.angle_alpha   90.00
_cell.angle_beta   90.00
_cell.angle_gamma   90.00
#
_symmetry.space_group_name_H-M   'P 1'
#
loop_
_entity.id
_entity.type
_entity.pdbx_description
1 polymer ?
#
loop_
_entity_poly.entity_id
_entity_poly.type
_entity_poly.pdbx_seq_one_letter_code
_entity_poly.pdbx_strand_id
1 'polypeptide(L)'
;MALVQHEESVYVTCSDALDDYGYVLSLQSSGNAHKCTNTELPIGIALTSTKDPITGTAQSDQKVAIVRRGVAYVKLDDANSSISPGDLVGVSSTAGYVDKLTVDTTDAESLWSSLRKAVGIALESKSANAGGKIKVLLLLGGV
;
A
#
# COMPACT_ATOMS: atom_id res chain seq x y z
N MET A 1 25.43 12.50 6.04
CA MET A 1 24.59 13.09 4.98
C MET A 1 23.32 12.26 4.89
N ALA A 2 22.23 12.70 5.52
CA ALA A 2 20.95 12.02 5.39
C ALA A 2 20.34 12.47 4.05
N LEU A 3 20.19 11.55 3.10
CA LEU A 3 19.33 11.76 1.95
C LEU A 3 17.89 11.85 2.49
N VAL A 4 17.41 13.07 2.74
CA VAL A 4 15.99 13.30 2.99
C VAL A 4 15.29 13.04 1.65
N GLN A 5 14.77 11.83 1.45
CA GLN A 5 13.81 11.58 0.38
C GLN A 5 12.63 12.52 0.63
N HIS A 6 12.42 13.47 -0.28
CA HIS A 6 11.29 14.38 -0.19
C HIS A 6 10.01 13.54 -0.31
N GLU A 7 9.26 13.42 0.79
CA GLU A 7 7.99 12.70 0.82
C GLU A 7 6.99 13.46 -0.05
N GLU A 8 6.64 12.88 -1.21
CA GLU A 8 5.59 13.43 -2.07
C GLU A 8 4.24 12.98 -1.50
N SER A 9 3.54 13.91 -0.86
CA SER A 9 2.20 13.71 -0.33
C SER A 9 1.17 14.31 -1.29
N VAL A 10 0.24 13.49 -1.76
CA VAL A 10 -0.89 13.91 -2.60
C VAL A 10 -2.18 13.81 -1.79
N TYR A 11 -3.07 14.78 -1.95
CA TYR A 11 -4.37 14.78 -1.27
C TYR A 11 -5.48 14.51 -2.27
N VAL A 12 -6.29 13.49 -2.00
CA VAL A 12 -7.40 13.08 -2.87
C VAL A 12 -8.56 12.56 -2.03
N THR A 13 -9.78 12.62 -2.57
CA THR A 13 -10.93 11.99 -1.94
C THR A 13 -10.85 10.48 -2.11
N CYS A 14 -10.96 9.74 -1.02
CA CYS A 14 -11.05 8.29 -1.04
C CYS A 14 -12.51 7.85 -0.96
N SER A 15 -12.98 7.05 -1.91
CA SER A 15 -14.34 6.51 -1.94
C SER A 15 -14.54 5.38 -0.92
N ASP A 16 -13.46 4.80 -0.40
CA ASP A 16 -13.52 3.76 0.62
C ASP A 16 -13.39 4.31 2.05
N ALA A 17 -14.03 3.62 2.98
CA ALA A 17 -13.80 3.84 4.40
C ALA A 17 -12.46 3.22 4.86
N LEU A 18 -11.58 4.06 5.42
CA LEU A 18 -10.29 3.69 5.98
C LEU A 18 -10.33 3.82 7.51
N ASP A 19 -10.40 2.70 8.20
CA ASP A 19 -10.36 2.61 9.66
C ASP A 19 -8.99 2.95 10.27
N ASP A 20 -7.95 3.02 9.45
CA ASP A 20 -6.59 3.23 9.92
C ASP A 20 -5.72 3.75 8.76
N TYR A 21 -4.49 4.16 9.06
CA TYR A 21 -3.47 4.45 8.04
C TYR A 21 -2.80 3.17 7.53
N GLY A 22 -2.10 3.28 6.40
CA GLY A 22 -1.28 2.22 5.80
C GLY A 22 -1.97 1.45 4.68
N TYR A 23 -3.19 1.80 4.31
CA TYR A 23 -3.87 1.19 3.17
C TYR A 23 -3.20 1.54 1.85
N VAL A 24 -3.04 0.55 0.98
CA VAL A 24 -2.59 0.79 -0.40
C VAL A 24 -3.77 1.31 -1.21
N LEU A 25 -3.58 2.42 -1.90
CA LEU A 25 -4.62 3.03 -2.72
C LEU A 25 -4.27 2.98 -4.21
N SER A 26 -5.29 2.94 -5.05
CA SER A 26 -5.24 3.13 -6.51
C SER A 26 -6.15 4.30 -6.89
N LEU A 27 -6.01 4.82 -8.11
CA LEU A 27 -6.80 5.94 -8.60
C LEU A 27 -7.86 5.46 -9.58
N GLN A 28 -9.11 5.84 -9.34
CA GLN A 28 -10.22 5.62 -10.26
C GLN A 28 -10.18 6.60 -11.44
N SER A 29 -10.84 6.27 -12.54
CA SER A 29 -11.03 7.18 -13.68
C SER A 29 -11.78 8.46 -13.31
N SER A 30 -12.58 8.43 -12.24
CA SER A 30 -13.28 9.58 -11.68
C SER A 30 -12.34 10.59 -10.98
N GLY A 31 -11.08 10.21 -10.74
CA GLY A 31 -10.11 11.01 -9.99
C GLY A 31 -10.15 10.79 -8.47
N ASN A 32 -11.03 9.93 -7.96
CA ASN A 32 -11.05 9.51 -6.56
C ASN A 32 -10.11 8.33 -6.31
N ALA A 33 -9.57 8.21 -5.10
CA ALA A 33 -8.81 7.03 -4.69
C ALA A 33 -9.71 5.95 -4.08
N HIS A 34 -9.30 4.69 -4.20
CA HIS A 34 -9.94 3.55 -3.53
C HIS A 34 -8.88 2.55 -3.10
N LYS A 35 -9.27 1.57 -2.28
CA LYS A 35 -8.41 0.47 -1.84
C LYS A 35 -7.95 -0.31 -3.07
N CYS A 36 -6.65 -0.38 -3.25
CA CYS A 36 -6.04 -1.02 -4.40
C CYS A 36 -6.30 -2.52 -4.41
N THR A 37 -6.77 -3.03 -5.53
CA THR A 37 -6.91 -4.48 -5.76
C THR A 37 -5.65 -5.06 -6.39
N ASN A 38 -5.47 -6.38 -6.33
CA ASN A 38 -4.32 -7.07 -6.91
C ASN A 38 -4.23 -7.03 -8.46
N THR A 39 -5.19 -6.41 -9.13
CA THR A 39 -5.20 -6.20 -10.58
C THR A 39 -4.90 -4.75 -10.98
N GLU A 40 -4.79 -3.85 -10.01
CA GLU A 40 -4.63 -2.42 -10.24
C GLU A 40 -3.20 -1.96 -9.96
N LEU A 41 -2.89 -0.76 -10.45
CA LEU A 41 -1.63 -0.11 -10.16
C LEU A 41 -1.76 0.67 -8.84
N PRO A 42 -0.95 0.36 -7.80
CA PRO A 42 -0.91 1.15 -6.58
C PRO A 42 -0.33 2.53 -6.85
N ILE A 43 -1.02 3.59 -6.40
CA ILE A 43 -0.56 4.99 -6.55
C ILE A 43 0.22 5.47 -5.32
N GLY A 44 -0.07 4.92 -4.15
CA GLY A 44 0.56 5.28 -2.88
C GLY A 44 -0.16 4.69 -1.67
N ILE A 45 0.26 5.13 -0.49
CA ILE A 45 -0.21 4.63 0.80
C ILE A 45 -0.97 5.72 1.56
N ALA A 46 -2.12 5.39 2.13
CA ALA A 46 -2.87 6.30 2.99
C ALA A 46 -2.11 6.62 4.29
N LEU A 47 -1.79 7.90 4.51
CA LEU A 47 -1.17 8.39 5.75
C LEU A 47 -2.20 8.66 6.86
N THR A 48 -3.47 8.83 6.50
CA THR A 48 -4.54 9.23 7.41
C THR A 48 -5.70 8.25 7.35
N SER A 49 -6.31 7.95 8.50
CA SER A 49 -7.61 7.27 8.55
C SER A 49 -8.75 8.22 8.15
N THR A 50 -9.87 7.67 7.67
CA THR A 50 -11.12 8.41 7.47
C THR A 50 -12.09 8.25 8.65
N LYS A 51 -11.57 7.85 9.82
CA LYS A 51 -12.34 7.78 11.07
C LYS A 51 -12.77 9.16 11.50
N ASP A 52 -14.07 9.31 11.71
CA ASP A 52 -14.63 10.46 12.41
C ASP A 52 -14.14 10.43 13.88
N PRO A 53 -13.50 11.49 14.37
CA PRO A 53 -12.96 11.54 15.73
C PRO A 53 -14.03 11.48 16.83
N ILE A 54 -15.29 11.79 16.51
CA ILE A 54 -16.40 11.79 17.47
C ILE A 54 -17.00 10.38 17.55
N THR A 55 -17.30 9.77 16.41
CA THR A 55 -18.01 8.48 16.35
C THR A 55 -17.07 7.28 16.29
N GLY A 56 -15.79 7.47 15.99
CA GLY A 56 -14.80 6.42 15.79
C GLY A 56 -15.02 5.57 14.53
N THR A 57 -16.02 5.91 13.71
CA THR A 57 -16.43 5.15 12.53
C THR A 57 -15.71 5.66 11.30
N ALA A 58 -15.16 4.74 10.49
CA ALA A 58 -14.55 5.09 9.22
C ALA A 58 -15.62 5.48 8.20
N GLN A 59 -15.45 6.63 7.55
CA GLN A 59 -16.39 7.16 6.57
C GLN A 59 -15.83 7.08 5.15
N SER A 60 -16.69 6.86 4.16
CA SER A 60 -16.35 6.99 2.75
C SER A 60 -16.28 8.47 2.34
N ASP A 61 -15.75 8.71 1.14
CA ASP A 61 -15.73 10.00 0.45
C ASP A 61 -15.01 11.11 1.24
N GLN A 62 -14.02 10.72 2.03
CA GLN A 62 -13.20 11.64 2.82
C GLN A 62 -11.88 11.94 2.12
N LYS A 63 -11.33 13.12 2.36
CA LYS A 63 -9.98 13.47 1.89
C LYS A 63 -8.93 12.69 2.66
N VAL A 64 -8.02 12.06 1.94
CA VAL A 64 -6.89 11.31 2.50
C VAL A 64 -5.57 11.85 1.96
N ALA A 65 -4.56 11.87 2.81
CA ALA A 65 -3.18 12.11 2.38
C ALA A 65 -2.56 10.79 1.91
N ILE A 66 -1.93 10.80 0.75
CA ILE A 66 -1.29 9.64 0.12
C ILE A 66 0.20 9.90 0.01
N VAL A 67 1.02 9.05 0.61
CA VAL A 67 2.47 9.05 0.40
C VAL A 67 2.83 8.19 -0.82
N ARG A 68 3.62 8.76 -1.73
CA ARG A 68 4.02 8.08 -2.98
C ARG A 68 5.48 7.64 -2.98
N ARG A 69 6.32 8.23 -2.14
CA ARG A 69 7.77 8.00 -2.08
C ARG A 69 8.27 8.04 -0.64
N GLY A 70 9.35 7.31 -0.38
CA GLY A 70 9.98 7.28 0.94
C GLY A 70 9.64 6.00 1.70
N VAL A 71 9.68 6.10 3.02
CA VAL A 71 9.43 4.98 3.92
C VAL A 71 8.04 5.12 4.53
N ALA A 72 7.23 4.07 4.46
CA ALA A 72 5.87 4.08 4.98
C ALA A 72 5.54 2.79 5.73
N TYR A 73 4.58 2.87 6.64
CA TYR A 73 3.94 1.69 7.21
C TYR A 73 2.76 1.31 6.32
N VAL A 74 2.72 0.05 5.89
CA VAL A 74 1.65 -0.50 5.05
C VAL A 74 0.89 -1.59 5.82
N LYS A 75 -0.43 -1.69 5.59
CA LYS A 75 -1.29 -2.68 6.24
C LYS A 75 -1.07 -4.06 5.61
N LEU A 76 -0.74 -5.03 6.45
CA LEU A 76 -0.58 -6.43 6.08
C LEU A 76 -1.91 -7.17 6.18
N ASP A 77 -2.12 -8.09 5.25
CA ASP A 77 -3.20 -9.09 5.37
C ASP A 77 -3.02 -9.90 6.67
N ASP A 78 -4.12 -10.22 7.35
CA ASP A 78 -4.06 -11.02 8.59
C ASP A 78 -3.59 -12.46 8.33
N ALA A 79 -3.76 -12.96 7.10
CA ALA A 79 -3.23 -14.23 6.61
C ALA A 79 -1.89 -14.06 5.85
N ASN A 80 -1.10 -13.04 6.19
CA ASN A 80 0.16 -12.76 5.50
C ASN A 80 1.16 -13.94 5.56
N SER A 81 1.97 -14.05 4.52
CA SER A 81 3.16 -14.88 4.47
C SER A 81 4.25 -14.37 5.42
N SER A 82 5.24 -15.21 5.75
CA SER A 82 6.41 -14.74 6.48
C SER A 82 7.23 -13.77 5.61
N ILE A 83 7.51 -12.58 6.13
CA ILE A 83 8.25 -11.52 5.45
C ILE A 83 9.56 -11.27 6.19
N SER A 84 10.65 -11.19 5.45
CA SER A 84 11.98 -10.82 5.96
C SER A 84 12.41 -9.47 5.38
N PRO A 85 13.32 -8.72 6.05
CA PRO A 85 13.90 -7.52 5.48
C PRO A 85 14.51 -7.80 4.11
N GLY A 86 14.21 -6.96 3.11
CA GLY A 86 14.63 -7.14 1.73
C GLY A 86 13.63 -7.88 0.84
N ASP A 87 12.61 -8.54 1.40
CA ASP A 87 11.54 -9.14 0.60
C ASP A 87 10.72 -8.06 -0.12
N LEU A 88 10.29 -8.37 -1.35
CA LEU A 88 9.31 -7.56 -2.06
C LEU A 88 7.94 -7.74 -1.44
N VAL A 89 7.22 -6.64 -1.32
CA VAL A 89 5.87 -6.57 -0.76
C VAL A 89 4.96 -5.97 -1.82
N GLY A 90 3.81 -6.60 -2.06
CA GLY A 90 2.86 -6.21 -3.09
C GLY A 90 1.43 -6.31 -2.61
N VAL A 91 0.52 -5.79 -3.43
CA VAL A 91 -0.92 -5.81 -3.13
C VAL A 91 -1.40 -7.25 -3.02
N SER A 92 -2.00 -7.59 -1.87
CA SER A 92 -2.54 -8.90 -1.56
C SER A 92 -3.89 -9.14 -2.27
N SER A 93 -4.49 -10.32 -2.09
CA SER A 93 -5.87 -10.57 -2.52
C SER A 93 -6.90 -9.69 -1.83
N THR A 94 -6.60 -9.19 -0.63
CA THR A 94 -7.49 -8.31 0.13
C THR A 94 -7.21 -6.85 -0.26
N ALA A 95 -8.24 -6.16 -0.76
CA ALA A 95 -8.10 -4.80 -1.27
C ALA A 95 -7.52 -3.84 -0.22
N GLY A 96 -6.46 -3.11 -0.60
CA GLY A 96 -5.76 -2.16 0.25
C GLY A 96 -4.76 -2.77 1.23
N TYR A 97 -4.61 -4.09 1.26
CA TYR A 97 -3.63 -4.80 2.08
C TYR A 97 -2.48 -5.33 1.23
N VAL A 98 -1.35 -5.58 1.88
CA VAL A 98 -0.16 -6.17 1.26
C VAL A 98 0.19 -7.54 1.83
N ASP A 99 0.94 -8.31 1.05
CA ASP A 99 1.66 -9.50 1.48
C ASP A 99 3.00 -9.61 0.73
N LYS A 100 3.82 -10.61 1.08
CA LYS A 100 5.01 -10.99 0.33
C LYS A 100 4.68 -11.20 -1.15
N LEU A 101 5.38 -10.49 -2.01
CA LEU A 101 5.28 -10.63 -3.45
C LEU A 101 6.35 -11.60 -3.96
N THR A 102 5.91 -12.67 -4.59
CA THR A 102 6.79 -13.52 -5.40
C THR A 102 6.71 -13.05 -6.84
N VAL A 103 7.85 -12.70 -7.43
CA VAL A 103 7.93 -12.24 -8.83
C VAL A 103 8.00 -13.46 -9.74
N ASP A 104 7.01 -13.63 -10.60
CA ASP A 104 7.02 -14.67 -11.63
C ASP A 104 7.91 -14.25 -12.80
N THR A 105 8.96 -15.01 -13.07
CA THR A 105 9.92 -14.72 -14.15
C THR A 105 9.80 -15.68 -15.33
N THR A 106 8.69 -16.43 -15.43
CA THR A 106 8.48 -17.45 -16.46
C THR A 106 8.45 -16.85 -17.87
N ASP A 107 7.78 -15.72 -18.02
CA ASP A 107 7.66 -14.98 -19.26
C ASP A 107 7.52 -13.47 -18.98
N ALA A 108 7.60 -12.65 -20.03
CA ALA A 108 7.54 -11.19 -19.89
C ALA A 108 6.19 -10.70 -19.35
N GLU A 109 5.07 -11.32 -19.72
CA GLU A 109 3.73 -10.90 -19.28
C GLU A 109 3.54 -11.19 -17.79
N SER A 110 3.91 -12.38 -17.34
CA SER A 110 3.89 -12.80 -15.94
C SER A 110 4.81 -11.94 -15.06
N LEU A 111 5.98 -11.58 -15.58
CA LEU A 111 6.91 -10.65 -14.93
C LEU A 111 6.28 -9.27 -14.76
N TRP A 112 5.74 -8.69 -15.83
CA TRP A 112 5.10 -7.38 -15.77
C TRP A 112 3.86 -7.38 -14.87
N SER A 113 3.07 -8.45 -14.89
CA SER A 113 1.91 -8.62 -14.01
C SER A 113 2.32 -8.65 -12.54
N SER A 114 3.41 -9.35 -12.20
CA SER A 114 3.93 -9.39 -10.84
C SER A 114 4.46 -8.03 -10.38
N LEU A 115 5.28 -7.38 -11.22
CA LEU A 115 5.93 -6.11 -10.88
C LEU A 115 4.92 -4.96 -10.71
N ARG A 116 3.81 -4.95 -11.46
CA ARG A 116 2.76 -3.93 -11.30
C ARG A 116 2.10 -3.93 -9.93
N LYS A 117 2.11 -5.08 -9.24
CA LYS A 117 1.54 -5.23 -7.90
C LYS A 117 2.50 -4.82 -6.80
N ALA A 118 3.76 -4.55 -7.14
CA ALA A 118 4.80 -4.21 -6.17
C ALA A 118 4.51 -2.86 -5.51
N VAL A 119 4.57 -2.84 -4.19
CA VAL A 119 4.39 -1.64 -3.37
C VAL A 119 5.73 -1.16 -2.84
N GLY A 120 6.59 -2.08 -2.40
CA GLY A 120 7.87 -1.71 -1.83
C GLY A 120 8.72 -2.90 -1.40
N ILE A 121 9.79 -2.58 -0.69
CA ILE A 121 10.72 -3.54 -0.08
C ILE A 121 10.54 -3.49 1.43
N ALA A 122 10.39 -4.65 2.08
CA ALA A 122 10.29 -4.76 3.53
C ALA A 122 11.58 -4.29 4.22
N LEU A 123 11.44 -3.45 5.25
CA LEU A 123 12.54 -2.97 6.08
C LEU A 123 12.61 -3.65 7.44
N GLU A 124 11.62 -4.48 7.77
CA GLU A 124 11.54 -5.26 8.99
C GLU A 124 10.95 -6.65 8.72
N SER A 125 11.14 -7.57 9.67
CA SER A 125 10.59 -8.92 9.58
C SER A 125 9.16 -8.98 10.14
N LYS A 126 8.34 -9.84 9.56
CA LYS A 126 7.02 -10.21 10.08
C LYS A 126 6.78 -11.71 9.98
N SER A 127 6.32 -12.31 11.06
CA SER A 127 5.87 -13.71 11.04
C SER A 127 4.62 -13.88 10.18
N ALA A 128 4.42 -15.11 9.68
CA ALA A 128 3.19 -15.45 8.97
C ALA A 128 1.96 -15.32 9.89
N ASN A 129 0.81 -14.96 9.32
CA ASN A 129 -0.48 -14.77 9.99
C ASN A 129 -0.44 -13.81 11.19
N ALA A 130 0.40 -12.78 11.11
CA ALA A 130 0.58 -11.82 12.20
C ALA A 130 -0.19 -10.51 11.96
N GLY A 131 -0.58 -10.23 10.71
CA GLY A 131 -1.37 -9.05 10.32
C GLY A 131 -0.75 -7.72 10.75
N GLY A 132 -1.61 -6.71 10.87
CA GLY A 132 -1.23 -5.38 11.36
C GLY A 132 -0.50 -4.57 10.29
N LYS A 133 0.69 -4.05 10.60
CA LYS A 133 1.47 -3.19 9.70
C LYS A 133 2.93 -3.65 9.60
N ILE A 134 3.55 -3.29 8.49
CA ILE A 134 4.98 -3.47 8.23
C ILE A 134 5.58 -2.21 7.61
N LYS A 135 6.81 -1.89 7.99
CA LYS A 135 7.60 -0.79 7.43
C LYS A 135 8.24 -1.20 6.11
N VAL A 136 8.00 -0.41 5.07
CA VAL A 136 8.51 -0.65 3.71
C VAL A 136 9.18 0.60 3.13
N LEU A 137 10.17 0.39 2.27
CA LEU A 137 10.66 1.41 1.34
C LEU A 137 9.79 1.35 0.08
N LEU A 138 9.07 2.43 -0.21
CA LEU A 138 8.17 2.51 -1.36
C LEU A 138 8.95 2.52 -2.66
N LEU A 139 8.54 1.65 -3.58
CA LEU A 139 9.00 1.62 -4.97
C LEU A 139 8.02 2.31 -5.93
N LEU A 140 6.97 2.92 -5.37
CA LEU A 140 5.91 3.61 -6.10
C LEU A 140 6.40 4.96 -6.66
N GLY A 141 5.81 5.41 -7.77
CA GLY A 141 6.14 6.71 -8.38
C GLY A 141 7.30 6.70 -9.38
N GLY A 142 7.49 5.58 -10.09
CA GLY A 142 8.25 5.52 -11.34
C GLY A 142 7.31 5.33 -12.53
N VAL A 143 6.87 6.43 -13.14
CA VAL A 143 6.44 6.51 -14.53
C VAL A 143 7.25 7.59 -15.21
#